data_AF-A0ABC8JZM9-F1
#
_entry.id   AF-A0ABC8JZM9-F1
#
_cell.length_a   1.000
_cell.length_b   1.000
_cell.length_c   1.000
_cell.angle_alpha   90.00
_cell.angle_beta   90.00
_cell.angle_gamma   90.00
#
_symmetry.space_group_name_H-M   'P 1'
#
loop_
_entity.id
_entity.type
_entity.pdbx_description
1 polymer ?
#
loop_
_entity_poly.entity_id
_entity_poly.type
_entity_poly.pdbx_seq_one_letter_code
_entity_poly.pdbx_strand_id
1 'polypeptide(L)'
;MLFWLDSSAALSTFVRFFPRVKARYDYSLLIFILTFALISVSGFREEQVLVLTHKRISTVIIGGLSCVLISIFVCPVWAGQDLHSLLASNVEKLSFFLLEFGDKYCETVRDGDTKEVDKGKNGSDNYKSVLNSKSNEESLANFAKWEPGHGQFRFRHPWKQYLSIGGLVRQCAYRIDTLNSYLNADIQVSIDIRKKLEEPLRRMSLESGKAMKEMSVSLTKMIKPSSSDLHVRNAKSACKFLTNLLHSGILKEISLSMKKERGPKHGPTPEDHYTGEIQT
;
A
#
# COMPACT_ATOMS: atom_id res chain seq x y z
N MET A 1 53.11 -2.88 -9.90
CA MET A 1 51.90 -2.15 -10.36
C MET A 1 50.75 -3.10 -10.69
N LEU A 2 51.00 -4.24 -11.35
CA LEU A 2 50.00 -5.31 -11.56
C LEU A 2 49.38 -5.85 -10.26
N PHE A 3 50.17 -6.05 -9.19
CA PHE A 3 49.67 -6.50 -7.88
C PHE A 3 48.63 -5.57 -7.22
N TRP A 4 48.70 -4.25 -7.44
CA TRP A 4 47.71 -3.30 -6.90
C TRP A 4 46.43 -3.23 -7.75
N LEU A 5 46.55 -3.50 -9.06
CA LEU A 5 45.43 -3.56 -10.00
C LEU A 5 44.59 -4.84 -9.79
N ASP A 6 45.22 -6.00 -9.60
CA ASP A 6 44.51 -7.26 -9.31
C ASP A 6 43.77 -7.20 -7.96
N SER A 7 44.37 -6.56 -6.97
CA SER A 7 43.76 -6.33 -5.66
C SER A 7 42.46 -5.52 -5.76
N SER A 8 42.40 -4.56 -6.68
CA SER A 8 41.24 -3.67 -6.88
C SER A 8 40.06 -4.39 -7.55
N ALA A 9 40.34 -5.26 -8.54
CA ALA A 9 39.34 -6.07 -9.22
C ALA A 9 38.78 -7.18 -8.33
N ALA A 10 39.65 -7.83 -7.57
CA ALA A 10 39.27 -8.81 -6.55
C ALA A 10 38.41 -8.15 -5.46
N LEU A 11 38.78 -6.95 -4.99
CA LEU A 11 38.01 -6.20 -4.00
C LEU A 11 36.63 -5.78 -4.53
N SER A 12 36.53 -5.33 -5.78
CA SER A 12 35.24 -4.98 -6.41
C SER A 12 34.32 -6.20 -6.56
N THR A 13 34.89 -7.34 -6.97
CA THR A 13 34.16 -8.62 -7.08
C THR A 13 33.72 -9.13 -5.70
N PHE A 14 34.57 -8.98 -4.69
CA PHE A 14 34.27 -9.32 -3.30
C PHE A 14 33.18 -8.42 -2.70
N VAL A 15 33.21 -7.12 -2.99
CA VAL A 15 32.17 -6.15 -2.60
C VAL A 15 30.82 -6.48 -3.26
N ARG A 16 30.83 -7.09 -4.46
CA ARG A 16 29.62 -7.57 -5.14
C ARG A 16 28.91 -8.72 -4.42
N PHE A 17 29.61 -9.44 -3.54
CA PHE A 17 29.00 -10.48 -2.69
C PHE A 17 28.32 -9.93 -1.44
N PHE A 18 28.53 -8.66 -1.08
CA PHE A 18 27.76 -8.03 -0.02
C PHE A 18 26.32 -7.74 -0.50
N PRO A 19 25.29 -8.34 0.11
CA PRO A 19 23.90 -8.19 -0.34
C PRO A 19 23.43 -6.74 -0.39
N ARG A 20 23.97 -5.90 0.52
CA ARG A 20 23.66 -4.47 0.62
C ARG A 20 24.24 -3.63 -0.52
N VAL A 21 25.36 -4.03 -1.10
CA VAL A 21 25.99 -3.30 -2.21
C VAL A 21 25.45 -3.81 -3.55
N LYS A 22 25.27 -5.13 -3.67
CA LYS A 22 24.63 -5.77 -4.83
C LYS A 22 23.22 -5.22 -5.08
N ALA A 23 22.38 -5.14 -4.05
CA ALA A 23 21.02 -4.62 -4.20
C ALA A 23 20.94 -3.12 -4.59
N ARG A 24 22.03 -2.36 -4.47
CA ARG A 24 22.05 -0.90 -4.67
C ARG A 24 22.86 -0.44 -5.89
N TYR A 25 23.86 -1.22 -6.32
CA TYR A 25 24.84 -0.77 -7.31
C TYR A 25 25.21 -1.83 -8.35
N ASP A 26 24.45 -2.93 -8.49
CA ASP A 26 24.83 -4.05 -9.37
C ASP A 26 25.12 -3.59 -10.81
N TYR A 27 24.29 -2.71 -11.38
CA TYR A 27 24.49 -2.17 -12.74
C TYR A 27 25.74 -1.29 -12.85
N SER A 28 25.95 -0.35 -11.93
CA SER A 28 27.11 0.54 -11.93
C SER A 28 28.42 -0.23 -11.69
N LEU A 29 28.40 -1.22 -10.79
CA LEU A 29 29.52 -2.14 -10.57
C LEU A 29 29.79 -3.01 -11.79
N LEU A 30 28.75 -3.49 -12.48
CA LEU A 30 28.89 -4.31 -13.69
C LEU A 30 29.52 -3.51 -14.84
N ILE A 31 29.08 -2.27 -15.06
CA ILE A 31 29.67 -1.35 -16.05
C ILE A 31 31.12 -1.02 -15.68
N PHE A 32 31.41 -0.77 -14.40
CA PHE A 32 32.77 -0.52 -13.91
C PHE A 32 33.69 -1.73 -14.12
N ILE A 33 33.23 -2.93 -13.73
CA ILE A 33 33.97 -4.19 -13.91
C ILE A 33 34.17 -4.49 -15.40
N LEU A 34 33.16 -4.29 -16.25
CA LEU A 34 33.26 -4.50 -17.69
C LEU A 34 34.25 -3.53 -18.34
N THR A 35 34.23 -2.26 -17.93
CA THR A 35 35.16 -1.24 -18.41
C THR A 35 36.58 -1.55 -17.94
N PHE A 36 36.74 -1.94 -16.67
CA PHE A 36 38.01 -2.40 -16.12
C PHE A 36 38.54 -3.63 -16.86
N ALA A 37 37.70 -4.63 -17.12
CA ALA A 37 38.07 -5.83 -17.86
C ALA A 37 38.48 -5.51 -19.30
N LEU A 38 37.75 -4.63 -20.00
CA LEU A 38 38.11 -4.16 -21.34
C LEU A 38 39.44 -3.41 -21.35
N ILE A 39 39.74 -2.63 -20.31
CA ILE A 39 41.03 -1.93 -20.14
C ILE A 39 42.16 -2.93 -19.88
N SER A 40 41.97 -3.88 -18.95
CA SER A 40 42.97 -4.90 -18.60
C SER A 40 43.30 -5.82 -19.79
N VAL A 41 42.31 -6.18 -20.60
CA VAL A 41 42.52 -6.99 -21.82
C VAL A 41 43.20 -6.16 -22.93
N SER A 42 42.89 -4.86 -23.04
CA SER A 42 43.53 -3.97 -24.03
C SER A 42 44.98 -3.60 -23.68
N GLY A 43 45.38 -3.71 -22.41
CA GLY A 43 46.71 -3.38 -21.91
C GLY A 43 47.79 -4.44 -22.15
N PHE A 44 47.45 -5.57 -22.77
CA PHE A 44 48.38 -6.67 -23.05
C PHE A 44 49.25 -6.45 -24.31
N ARG A 45 49.18 -5.28 -24.97
CA ARG A 45 49.95 -4.95 -26.17
C ARG A 45 50.58 -3.54 -26.03
N GLU A 46 51.92 -3.49 -25.98
CA GLU A 46 52.85 -2.33 -26.10
C GLU A 46 53.23 -1.50 -24.85
N GLU A 47 54.51 -1.12 -24.75
CA GLU A 47 55.20 -0.39 -23.65
C GLU A 47 54.64 1.00 -23.27
N GLN A 48 53.59 1.51 -23.94
CA GLN A 48 53.00 2.83 -23.68
C GLN A 48 51.66 2.79 -22.90
N VAL A 49 51.36 1.66 -22.25
CA VAL A 49 50.06 1.35 -21.64
C VAL A 49 49.60 2.37 -20.60
N LEU A 50 50.50 2.92 -19.79
CA LEU A 50 50.16 3.72 -18.61
C LEU A 50 49.52 5.07 -18.98
N VAL A 51 50.08 5.77 -19.98
CA VAL A 51 49.57 7.06 -20.46
C VAL A 51 48.26 6.90 -21.23
N LEU A 52 48.16 5.87 -22.08
CA LEU A 52 46.96 5.58 -22.85
C LEU A 52 45.79 5.17 -21.94
N THR A 53 46.07 4.36 -20.92
CA THR A 53 45.08 3.89 -19.93
C THR A 53 44.58 5.03 -19.06
N HIS A 54 45.48 5.89 -18.57
CA HIS A 54 45.12 7.07 -17.80
C HIS A 54 44.19 8.01 -18.59
N LYS A 55 44.47 8.22 -19.89
CA LYS A 55 43.65 9.06 -20.76
C LYS A 55 42.24 8.49 -20.93
N ARG A 56 42.10 7.18 -21.17
CA ARG A 56 40.77 6.55 -21.35
C ARG A 56 39.94 6.54 -20.07
N ILE A 57 40.54 6.20 -18.93
CA ILE A 57 39.87 6.22 -17.63
C ILE A 57 39.45 7.65 -17.27
N SER A 58 40.33 8.62 -17.47
CA SER A 58 40.03 10.03 -17.18
C SER A 58 38.86 10.54 -18.02
N THR A 59 38.80 10.23 -19.32
CA THR A 59 37.65 10.62 -20.17
C THR A 59 36.34 9.97 -19.72
N VAL A 60 36.37 8.70 -19.31
CA VAL A 60 35.18 8.01 -18.77
C VAL A 60 34.73 8.64 -17.45
N ILE A 61 35.66 8.95 -16.54
CA ILE A 61 35.35 9.62 -15.28
C ILE A 61 34.80 11.02 -15.53
N ILE A 62 35.44 11.82 -16.39
CA ILE A 62 35.00 13.18 -16.73
C ILE A 62 33.62 13.16 -17.38
N GLY A 63 33.37 12.21 -18.29
CA GLY A 63 32.05 12.02 -18.92
C GLY A 63 30.97 11.58 -17.94
N GLY A 64 31.30 10.69 -16.99
CA GLY A 64 30.40 10.29 -15.92
C GLY A 64 30.09 11.43 -14.96
N LEU A 65 31.11 12.18 -14.54
CA LEU A 65 30.98 13.32 -13.64
C LEU A 65 30.18 14.45 -14.31
N SER A 66 30.45 14.76 -15.59
CA SER A 66 29.74 15.79 -16.33
C SER A 66 28.27 15.43 -16.52
N CYS A 67 27.95 14.16 -16.81
CA CYS A 67 26.57 13.68 -16.87
C CYS A 67 25.85 13.88 -15.54
N VAL A 68 26.45 13.47 -14.42
CA VAL A 68 25.88 13.67 -13.08
C VAL A 68 25.68 15.15 -12.76
N LEU A 69 26.68 16.00 -13.06
CA LEU A 69 26.58 17.45 -12.85
C LEU A 69 25.45 18.04 -13.68
N ILE A 70 25.35 17.71 -14.96
CA ILE A 70 24.28 18.19 -15.84
C ILE A 70 22.90 17.74 -15.32
N SER A 71 22.75 16.48 -14.87
CA SER A 71 21.51 15.97 -14.28
C SER A 71 21.12 16.69 -12.98
N ILE A 72 22.08 17.18 -12.20
CA ILE A 72 21.82 17.94 -10.97
C ILE A 72 21.51 19.42 -11.27
N PHE A 73 22.20 20.03 -12.24
CA PHE A 73 22.16 21.49 -12.47
C PHE A 73 21.16 21.94 -13.54
N VAL A 74 20.85 21.12 -14.56
CA VAL A 74 20.01 21.54 -15.69
C VAL A 74 18.53 21.16 -15.49
N CYS A 75 18.27 19.91 -15.11
CA CYS A 75 16.91 19.39 -14.87
C CYS A 75 16.92 18.43 -13.69
N PRO A 76 16.89 18.93 -12.44
CA PRO A 76 16.97 18.05 -11.29
C PRO A 76 15.68 17.24 -11.15
N VAL A 77 15.80 15.92 -11.32
CA VAL A 77 14.72 14.95 -11.06
C VAL A 77 14.85 14.46 -9.62
N TRP A 78 13.89 14.83 -8.76
CA TRP A 78 13.91 14.49 -7.34
C TRP A 78 12.92 13.37 -7.02
N ALA A 79 13.43 12.16 -6.82
CA ALA A 79 12.68 11.02 -6.32
C ALA A 79 12.03 11.28 -4.95
N GLY A 80 12.61 12.16 -4.13
CA GLY A 80 12.02 12.57 -2.85
C GLY A 80 10.70 13.31 -3.02
N GLN A 81 10.58 14.15 -4.05
CA GLN A 81 9.34 14.85 -4.38
C GLN A 81 8.29 13.89 -4.95
N ASP A 82 8.71 12.94 -5.78
CA ASP A 82 7.85 11.89 -6.31
C ASP A 82 7.33 10.98 -5.19
N LEU A 83 8.17 10.61 -4.22
CA LEU A 83 7.75 9.83 -3.04
C LEU A 83 6.69 10.59 -2.25
N HIS A 84 6.90 11.89 -2.06
CA HIS A 84 5.97 12.74 -1.34
C HIS A 84 4.61 12.85 -2.05
N SER A 85 4.64 13.15 -3.35
CA SER A 85 3.43 13.23 -4.19
C SER A 85 2.68 11.89 -4.24
N LEU A 86 3.42 10.78 -4.39
CA LEU A 86 2.87 9.43 -4.38
C LEU A 86 2.16 9.14 -3.06
N LEU A 87 2.78 9.47 -1.92
CA LEU A 87 2.19 9.24 -0.60
C LEU A 87 0.90 10.06 -0.43
N ALA A 88 0.92 11.35 -0.77
CA ALA A 88 -0.25 12.22 -0.66
C ALA A 88 -1.40 11.75 -1.57
N SER A 89 -1.09 11.34 -2.80
CA SER A 89 -2.06 10.78 -3.75
C SER A 89 -2.63 9.44 -3.26
N ASN A 90 -1.81 8.58 -2.65
CA ASN A 90 -2.30 7.33 -2.08
C ASN A 90 -3.29 7.56 -0.94
N VAL A 91 -3.01 8.50 -0.03
CA VAL A 91 -3.97 8.90 1.02
C VAL A 91 -5.25 9.46 0.40
N GLU A 92 -5.13 10.25 -0.66
CA GLU A 92 -6.27 10.84 -1.37
C GLU A 92 -7.21 9.78 -1.96
N LYS A 93 -6.66 8.77 -2.63
CA LYS A 93 -7.43 7.66 -3.21
C LYS A 93 -8.27 6.92 -2.16
N LEU A 94 -7.69 6.71 -0.97
CA LEU A 94 -8.40 6.10 0.15
C LEU A 94 -9.50 7.02 0.69
N SER A 95 -9.25 8.33 0.74
CA SER A 95 -10.25 9.31 1.15
C SER A 95 -11.47 9.33 0.24
N PHE A 96 -11.27 9.30 -1.08
CA PHE A 96 -12.36 9.27 -2.06
C PHE A 96 -13.22 8.01 -1.90
N PHE A 97 -12.60 6.84 -1.72
CA PHE A 97 -13.34 5.62 -1.45
C PHE A 97 -14.24 5.75 -0.20
N LEU A 98 -13.69 6.24 0.93
CA LEU A 98 -14.44 6.35 2.19
C LEU A 98 -15.57 7.38 2.14
N LEU A 99 -15.39 8.46 1.37
CA LEU A 99 -16.43 9.45 1.13
C LEU A 99 -17.61 8.86 0.35
N GLU A 100 -17.34 8.05 -0.67
CA GLU A 100 -18.37 7.40 -1.49
C GLU A 100 -18.96 6.14 -0.83
N PHE A 101 -18.24 5.51 0.10
CA PHE A 101 -18.61 4.22 0.66
C PHE A 101 -19.98 4.24 1.35
N GLY A 102 -20.27 5.30 2.10
CA GLY A 102 -21.52 5.41 2.86
C GLY A 102 -22.74 5.41 1.95
N ASP A 103 -22.67 6.18 0.87
CA ASP A 103 -23.76 6.30 -0.10
C ASP A 103 -23.94 5.00 -0.90
N LYS A 104 -22.84 4.36 -1.31
CA LYS A 104 -22.88 3.02 -1.94
C LYS A 104 -23.52 1.97 -1.03
N TYR A 105 -23.21 2.00 0.26
CA TYR A 105 -23.85 1.09 1.22
C TYR A 105 -25.37 1.35 1.30
N CYS A 106 -25.79 2.60 1.41
CA CYS A 106 -27.22 2.96 1.41
C CYS A 106 -27.95 2.46 0.14
N GLU A 107 -27.33 2.61 -1.03
CA GLU A 107 -27.86 2.11 -2.30
C GLU A 107 -28.06 0.59 -2.27
N THR A 108 -27.05 -0.18 -1.83
CA THR A 108 -27.15 -1.65 -1.73
C THR A 108 -28.21 -2.14 -0.74
N VAL A 109 -28.62 -1.32 0.23
CA VAL A 109 -29.69 -1.66 1.18
C VAL A 109 -31.08 -1.35 0.60
N ARG A 110 -31.19 -0.37 -0.30
CA ARG A 110 -32.46 0.06 -0.92
C ARG A 110 -32.81 -0.77 -2.15
N ASP A 111 -31.81 -1.12 -2.97
CA ASP A 111 -31.97 -1.88 -4.20
C ASP A 111 -31.81 -3.38 -3.89
N GLY A 112 -32.83 -3.95 -3.26
CA GLY A 112 -32.86 -5.39 -2.98
C GLY A 112 -32.86 -6.19 -4.28
N ASP A 113 -31.74 -6.85 -4.58
CA ASP A 113 -31.58 -7.86 -5.63
C ASP A 113 -31.83 -7.45 -7.10
N THR A 114 -31.68 -6.18 -7.47
CA THR A 114 -31.59 -5.82 -8.90
C THR A 114 -30.14 -5.94 -9.38
N LYS A 115 -29.73 -7.17 -9.72
CA LYS A 115 -28.54 -7.44 -10.53
C LYS A 115 -28.75 -6.81 -11.91
N GLU A 116 -28.27 -5.58 -12.08
CA GLU A 116 -27.70 -5.00 -13.31
C GLU A 116 -27.56 -3.48 -13.15
N VAL A 117 -26.76 -3.04 -12.17
CA VAL A 117 -26.17 -1.70 -12.27
C VAL A 117 -24.86 -1.88 -13.01
N ASP A 118 -24.86 -1.42 -14.25
CA ASP A 118 -23.70 -1.16 -15.09
C ASP A 118 -22.53 -0.76 -14.19
N LYS A 119 -21.63 -1.73 -14.03
CA LYS A 119 -20.61 -1.77 -12.98
C LYS A 119 -19.71 -0.57 -13.22
N GLY A 120 -20.01 0.54 -12.53
CA GLY A 120 -19.31 1.81 -12.56
C GLY A 120 -17.86 1.62 -12.15
N LYS A 121 -17.09 1.06 -13.08
CA LYS A 121 -15.69 0.60 -13.00
C LYS A 121 -14.71 1.74 -12.77
N ASN A 122 -15.18 2.96 -12.59
CA ASN A 122 -14.41 4.14 -12.95
C ASN A 122 -13.98 4.94 -11.70
N GLY A 123 -14.64 4.78 -10.55
CA GLY A 123 -14.32 5.52 -9.30
C GLY A 123 -13.94 4.66 -8.09
N SER A 124 -14.56 3.48 -7.93
CA SER A 124 -14.50 2.71 -6.68
C SER A 124 -13.18 1.96 -6.43
N ASP A 125 -12.46 1.60 -7.48
CA ASP A 125 -11.27 0.73 -7.41
C ASP A 125 -9.95 1.51 -7.37
N ASN A 126 -10.01 2.85 -7.33
CA ASN A 126 -8.82 3.70 -7.34
C ASN A 126 -7.83 3.38 -6.19
N TYR A 127 -8.36 2.93 -5.04
CA TYR A 127 -7.54 2.49 -3.91
C TYR A 127 -6.71 1.21 -4.20
N LYS A 128 -7.08 0.38 -5.19
CA LYS A 128 -6.35 -0.87 -5.51
C LYS A 128 -4.92 -0.60 -5.95
N SER A 129 -4.68 0.54 -6.61
CA SER A 129 -3.32 0.99 -6.96
C SER A 129 -2.40 1.17 -5.75
N VAL A 130 -2.97 1.42 -4.57
CA VAL A 130 -2.24 1.59 -3.31
C VAL A 130 -1.79 0.25 -2.73
N LEU A 131 -2.51 -0.85 -2.98
CA LEU A 131 -2.18 -2.18 -2.44
C LEU A 131 -0.79 -2.65 -2.86
N ASN A 132 -0.40 -2.34 -4.10
CA ASN A 132 0.88 -2.74 -4.70
C ASN A 132 1.93 -1.62 -4.71
N SER A 133 1.76 -0.54 -3.94
CA SER A 133 2.65 0.63 -3.98
C SER A 133 4.04 0.41 -3.35
N LYS A 134 4.24 -0.70 -2.62
CA LYS A 134 5.42 -0.91 -1.77
C LYS A 134 6.74 -0.83 -2.50
N SER A 135 6.87 -1.52 -3.64
CA SER A 135 8.11 -1.52 -4.43
C SER A 135 8.48 -0.11 -4.91
N ASN A 136 7.48 0.67 -5.32
CA ASN A 136 7.66 2.02 -5.82
C ASN A 136 8.05 2.99 -4.69
N GLU A 137 7.42 2.86 -3.52
CA GLU A 137 7.80 3.67 -2.36
C GLU A 137 9.22 3.36 -1.87
N GLU A 138 9.59 2.08 -1.81
CA GLU A 138 10.93 1.65 -1.40
C GLU A 138 12.00 2.06 -2.41
N SER A 139 11.72 1.98 -3.72
CA SER A 139 12.65 2.44 -4.75
C SER A 139 12.85 3.95 -4.69
N LEU A 140 11.77 4.74 -4.65
CA LEU A 140 11.83 6.20 -4.53
C LEU A 140 12.56 6.63 -3.24
N ALA A 141 12.27 6.01 -2.10
CA ALA A 141 12.97 6.30 -0.85
C ALA A 141 14.46 5.91 -0.86
N ASN A 142 14.84 4.94 -1.69
CA ASN A 142 16.24 4.59 -1.88
C ASN A 142 16.98 5.58 -2.78
N PHE A 143 16.33 6.06 -3.84
CA PHE A 143 16.88 7.13 -4.69
C PHE A 143 17.00 8.45 -3.92
N ALA A 144 15.97 8.80 -3.14
CA ALA A 144 15.92 10.03 -2.37
C ALA A 144 17.00 10.15 -1.28
N LYS A 145 17.63 9.03 -0.86
CA LYS A 145 18.76 9.06 0.08
C LYS A 145 20.02 9.70 -0.50
N TRP A 146 20.16 9.71 -1.82
CA TRP A 146 21.32 10.26 -2.52
C TRP A 146 21.14 11.71 -2.92
N GLU A 147 19.97 12.28 -2.68
CA GLU A 147 19.66 13.65 -3.07
C GLU A 147 20.43 14.63 -2.18
N PRO A 148 21.10 15.63 -2.77
CA PRO A 148 21.58 16.77 -2.00
C PRO A 148 20.40 17.46 -1.30
N GLY A 149 20.67 18.18 -0.21
CA GLY A 149 19.60 18.77 0.57
C GLY A 149 18.75 19.76 -0.23
N HIS A 150 17.43 19.57 -0.25
CA HIS A 150 16.49 20.40 -1.01
C HIS A 150 15.15 20.56 -0.29
N GLY A 151 14.27 21.40 -0.86
CA GLY A 151 12.94 21.67 -0.32
C GLY A 151 12.97 22.19 1.13
N GLN A 152 11.90 21.90 1.88
CA GLN A 152 11.73 22.39 3.25
C GLN A 152 12.56 21.63 4.30
N PHE A 153 13.01 20.41 3.98
CA PHE A 153 13.72 19.55 4.95
C PHE A 153 15.25 19.69 4.90
N ARG A 154 15.79 20.51 3.98
CA ARG A 154 17.24 20.74 3.79
C ARG A 154 18.00 19.41 3.77
N PHE A 155 18.86 19.12 4.75
CA PHE A 155 19.73 17.93 4.75
C PHE A 155 19.19 16.73 5.55
N ARG A 156 18.04 16.84 6.22
CA ARG A 156 17.54 15.80 7.14
C ARG A 156 16.14 15.33 6.76
N HIS A 157 16.02 14.84 5.54
CA HIS A 157 14.76 14.31 5.05
C HIS A 157 14.35 13.03 5.82
N PRO A 158 13.10 12.96 6.30
CA PRO A 158 12.64 11.84 7.11
C PRO A 158 12.14 10.66 6.25
N TRP A 159 12.93 10.17 5.30
CA TRP A 159 12.50 9.13 4.35
C TRP A 159 11.98 7.84 5.02
N LYS A 160 12.50 7.50 6.20
CA LYS A 160 11.97 6.37 6.99
C LYS A 160 10.52 6.58 7.46
N GLN A 161 10.15 7.83 7.78
CA GLN A 161 8.79 8.16 8.19
C GLN A 161 7.83 8.07 7.00
N TYR A 162 8.24 8.49 5.80
CA TYR A 162 7.46 8.29 4.58
C TYR A 162 7.12 6.81 4.35
N LEU A 163 8.11 5.92 4.48
CA LEU A 163 7.89 4.47 4.36
C LEU A 163 6.97 3.92 5.45
N SER A 164 7.10 4.43 6.69
CA SER A 164 6.22 4.04 7.80
C SER A 164 4.78 4.44 7.53
N ILE A 165 4.56 5.68 7.04
CA ILE A 165 3.22 6.19 6.71
C ILE A 165 2.66 5.40 5.51
N GLY A 166 3.46 5.17 4.47
CA GLY A 166 3.06 4.33 3.33
C GLY A 166 2.64 2.92 3.74
N GLY A 167 3.32 2.34 4.75
CA GLY A 167 2.91 1.08 5.39
C GLY A 167 1.51 1.15 6.01
N LEU A 168 1.22 2.19 6.78
CA LEU A 168 -0.11 2.40 7.39
C LEU A 168 -1.20 2.66 6.33
N VAL A 169 -0.87 3.43 5.30
CA VAL A 169 -1.78 3.71 4.17
C VAL A 169 -2.14 2.41 3.44
N ARG A 170 -1.16 1.54 3.18
CA ARG A 170 -1.44 0.20 2.61
C ARG A 170 -2.29 -0.67 3.53
N GLN A 171 -2.02 -0.68 4.84
CA GLN A 171 -2.87 -1.42 5.79
C GLN A 171 -4.31 -0.93 5.76
N CYS A 172 -4.53 0.38 5.64
CA CYS A 172 -5.85 0.94 5.46
C CYS A 172 -6.47 0.51 4.13
N ALA A 173 -5.70 0.50 3.03
CA ALA A 173 -6.14 0.03 1.73
C ALA A 173 -6.60 -1.44 1.76
N TYR A 174 -5.89 -2.34 2.45
CA TYR A 174 -6.32 -3.74 2.61
C TYR A 174 -7.64 -3.86 3.39
N ARG A 175 -7.85 -3.03 4.42
CA ARG A 175 -9.11 -3.01 5.17
C ARG A 175 -10.26 -2.48 4.30
N ILE A 176 -10.00 -1.45 3.51
CA ILE A 176 -10.94 -0.93 2.51
C ILE A 176 -11.27 -2.00 1.47
N ASP A 177 -10.29 -2.77 1.00
CA ASP A 177 -10.51 -3.86 0.04
C ASP A 177 -11.42 -4.95 0.61
N THR A 178 -11.19 -5.30 1.88
CA THR A 178 -12.05 -6.24 2.61
C THR A 178 -13.47 -5.68 2.75
N LEU A 179 -13.59 -4.39 3.06
CA LEU A 179 -14.87 -3.70 3.20
C LEU A 179 -15.65 -3.61 1.87
N ASN A 180 -14.95 -3.32 0.78
CA ASN A 180 -15.49 -3.32 -0.58
C ASN A 180 -15.94 -4.74 -0.99
N SER A 181 -15.19 -5.77 -0.57
CA SER A 181 -15.57 -7.16 -0.81
C SER A 181 -16.87 -7.52 -0.09
N TYR A 182 -17.07 -7.04 1.14
CA TYR A 182 -18.33 -7.23 1.87
C TYR A 182 -19.52 -6.50 1.23
N LEU A 183 -19.32 -5.31 0.67
CA LEU A 183 -20.37 -4.61 -0.10
C LEU A 183 -20.86 -5.44 -1.29
N ASN A 184 -19.94 -6.11 -1.99
CA ASN A 184 -20.24 -6.91 -3.18
C ASN A 184 -20.64 -8.35 -2.88
N ALA A 185 -20.48 -8.80 -1.63
CA ALA A 185 -20.84 -10.16 -1.23
C ALA A 185 -22.34 -10.26 -0.97
N ASP A 186 -22.92 -11.38 -1.38
CA ASP A 186 -24.30 -11.73 -1.05
C ASP A 186 -24.38 -12.21 0.41
N ILE A 187 -24.31 -11.26 1.34
CA ILE A 187 -24.30 -11.59 2.77
C ILE A 187 -25.73 -11.78 3.27
N GLN A 188 -26.04 -12.93 3.86
CA GLN A 188 -27.32 -13.22 4.53
C GLN A 188 -27.53 -12.43 5.85
N VAL A 189 -27.36 -11.10 5.84
CA VAL A 189 -27.76 -10.23 6.95
C VAL A 189 -29.16 -9.71 6.69
N SER A 190 -30.05 -9.81 7.69
CA SER A 190 -31.41 -9.28 7.56
C SER A 190 -31.41 -7.80 7.18
N ILE A 191 -32.34 -7.41 6.32
CA ILE A 191 -32.48 -6.04 5.81
C ILE A 191 -32.68 -5.05 6.98
N ASP A 192 -33.39 -5.46 8.03
CA ASP A 192 -33.62 -4.63 9.22
C ASP A 192 -32.34 -4.31 9.98
N ILE A 193 -31.41 -5.26 10.08
CA ILE A 193 -30.08 -5.02 10.67
C ILE A 193 -29.30 -4.07 9.76
N ARG A 194 -29.29 -4.30 8.44
CA ARG A 194 -28.57 -3.45 7.48
C ARG A 194 -29.03 -1.99 7.54
N LYS A 195 -30.34 -1.75 7.62
CA LYS A 195 -30.95 -0.41 7.78
C LYS A 195 -30.56 0.26 9.10
N LYS A 196 -30.53 -0.47 10.22
CA LYS A 196 -30.07 0.06 11.52
C LYS A 196 -28.60 0.50 11.49
N LEU A 197 -27.77 -0.11 10.64
CA LEU A 197 -26.35 0.20 10.51
C LEU A 197 -26.05 1.32 9.49
N GLU A 198 -27.00 1.67 8.64
CA GLU A 198 -26.84 2.62 7.54
C GLU A 198 -26.28 3.98 8.01
N GLU A 199 -27.02 4.66 8.89
CA GLU A 199 -26.64 5.99 9.36
C GLU A 199 -25.31 6.01 10.15
N PRO A 200 -25.08 5.10 11.12
CA PRO A 200 -23.79 4.99 11.81
C PRO A 200 -22.62 4.75 10.86
N LEU A 201 -22.79 3.86 9.87
CA LEU A 201 -21.75 3.47 8.94
C LEU A 201 -21.44 4.61 7.97
N ARG A 202 -22.47 5.25 7.42
CA ARG A 202 -22.36 6.44 6.56
C ARG A 202 -21.64 7.58 7.27
N ARG A 203 -22.02 7.87 8.52
CA ARG A 203 -21.36 8.91 9.32
C ARG A 203 -19.91 8.56 9.62
N MET A 204 -19.62 7.31 9.97
CA MET A 204 -18.26 6.85 10.25
C MET A 204 -17.37 6.95 9.00
N SER A 205 -17.84 6.50 7.84
CA SER A 205 -17.08 6.54 6.59
C SER A 205 -16.85 7.97 6.12
N LEU A 206 -17.89 8.82 6.20
CA LEU A 206 -17.81 10.24 5.84
C LEU A 206 -16.77 10.99 6.67
N GLU A 207 -16.81 10.87 8.00
CA GLU A 207 -15.86 11.57 8.87
C GLU A 207 -14.43 11.01 8.72
N SER A 208 -14.29 9.70 8.49
CA SER A 208 -12.98 9.10 8.18
C SER A 208 -12.43 9.60 6.84
N GLY A 209 -13.29 9.67 5.82
CA GLY A 209 -12.95 10.19 4.50
C GLY A 209 -12.52 11.66 4.55
N LYS A 210 -13.24 12.52 5.29
CA LYS A 210 -12.85 13.91 5.51
C LYS A 210 -11.50 14.04 6.21
N ALA A 211 -11.26 13.26 7.27
CA ALA A 211 -9.98 13.25 7.97
C ALA A 211 -8.81 12.88 7.03
N MET A 212 -9.00 11.85 6.21
CA MET A 212 -7.99 11.42 5.23
C MET A 212 -7.80 12.44 4.10
N LYS A 213 -8.88 13.06 3.62
CA LYS A 213 -8.81 14.09 2.58
C LYS A 213 -8.02 15.29 3.06
N GLU A 214 -8.29 15.74 4.28
CA GLU A 214 -7.53 16.83 4.88
C GLU A 214 -6.07 16.46 5.11
N MET A 215 -5.79 15.23 5.54
CA MET A 215 -4.43 14.72 5.69
C MET A 215 -3.69 14.71 4.34
N SER A 216 -4.34 14.28 3.26
CA SER A 216 -3.78 14.32 1.91
C SER A 216 -3.46 15.76 1.47
N VAL A 217 -4.40 16.69 1.64
CA VAL A 217 -4.18 18.13 1.31
C VAL A 217 -3.04 18.72 2.14
N SER A 218 -2.97 18.36 3.43
CA SER A 218 -1.93 18.82 4.34
C SER A 218 -0.56 18.26 3.98
N LEU A 219 -0.50 16.97 3.60
CA LEU A 219 0.70 16.33 3.07
C LEU A 219 1.16 17.08 1.82
N THR A 220 0.32 17.20 0.79
CA THR A 220 0.66 17.89 -0.47
C THR A 220 1.21 19.30 -0.25
N LYS A 221 0.67 20.04 0.72
CA LYS A 221 1.10 21.40 1.04
C LYS A 221 2.26 21.45 2.05
N MET A 222 2.67 20.31 2.60
CA MET A 222 3.63 20.19 3.70
C MET A 222 3.28 21.07 4.91
N ILE A 223 2.00 21.12 5.28
CA ILE A 223 1.49 21.88 6.43
C ILE A 223 0.96 20.95 7.51
N LYS A 224 0.83 21.49 8.73
CA LYS A 224 0.14 20.79 9.82
C LYS A 224 -1.37 20.78 9.54
N PRO A 225 -2.06 19.63 9.64
CA PRO A 225 -3.51 19.59 9.51
C PRO A 225 -4.18 20.33 10.67
N SER A 226 -5.28 21.04 10.41
CA SER A 226 -5.92 21.96 11.35
C SER A 226 -7.24 21.44 11.92
N SER A 227 -7.98 20.61 11.18
CA SER A 227 -9.27 20.03 11.54
C SER A 227 -9.30 18.50 11.52
N SER A 228 -8.20 17.82 11.18
CA SER A 228 -8.15 16.36 11.10
C SER A 228 -8.48 15.70 12.44
N ASP A 229 -8.05 16.31 13.56
CA ASP A 229 -8.34 15.83 14.91
C ASP A 229 -9.83 15.83 15.24
N LEU A 230 -10.60 16.80 14.71
CA LEU A 230 -12.04 16.87 14.89
C LEU A 230 -12.72 15.73 14.12
N HIS A 231 -12.38 15.55 12.84
CA HIS A 231 -12.93 14.46 12.03
C HIS A 231 -12.56 13.07 12.58
N VAL A 232 -11.33 12.90 13.06
CA VAL A 232 -10.90 11.66 13.75
C VAL A 232 -11.73 11.41 15.01
N ARG A 233 -11.99 12.45 15.82
CA ARG A 233 -12.83 12.33 17.02
C ARG A 233 -14.26 11.93 16.67
N ASN A 234 -14.83 12.55 15.65
CA ASN A 234 -16.18 12.25 15.17
C ASN A 234 -16.27 10.82 14.63
N ALA A 235 -15.31 10.39 13.79
CA ALA A 235 -15.21 9.04 13.27
C ALA A 235 -15.10 8.00 14.40
N LYS A 236 -14.27 8.28 15.42
CA LYS A 236 -14.11 7.41 16.59
C LYS A 236 -15.40 7.30 17.41
N SER A 237 -16.15 8.40 17.54
CA SER A 237 -17.46 8.41 18.21
C SER A 237 -18.48 7.56 17.46
N ALA A 238 -18.58 7.76 16.13
CA ALA A 238 -19.47 6.98 15.27
C ALA A 238 -19.11 5.49 15.27
N CYS A 239 -17.82 5.15 15.24
CA CYS A 239 -17.33 3.78 15.36
C CYS A 239 -17.74 3.14 16.69
N LYS A 240 -17.57 3.84 17.82
CA LYS A 240 -18.04 3.35 19.13
C LYS A 240 -19.54 3.10 19.15
N PHE A 241 -20.32 4.02 18.59
CA PHE A 241 -21.77 3.85 18.50
C PHE A 241 -22.15 2.63 17.65
N LEU A 242 -21.52 2.47 16.49
CA LEU A 242 -21.68 1.30 15.62
C LEU A 242 -21.31 0.01 16.36
N THR A 243 -20.16 -0.05 17.03
CA THR A 243 -19.73 -1.20 17.84
C THR A 243 -20.75 -1.55 18.92
N ASN A 244 -21.28 -0.55 19.62
CA ASN A 244 -22.30 -0.77 20.64
C ASN A 244 -23.60 -1.32 20.02
N LEU A 245 -24.04 -0.80 18.87
CA LEU A 245 -25.21 -1.31 18.14
C LEU A 245 -25.04 -2.76 17.70
N LEU A 246 -23.85 -3.11 17.17
CA LEU A 246 -23.53 -4.49 16.81
C LEU A 246 -23.61 -5.41 18.05
N HIS A 247 -23.04 -4.99 19.17
CA HIS A 247 -23.09 -5.77 20.42
C HIS A 247 -24.48 -5.86 21.04
N SER A 248 -25.29 -4.80 21.01
CA SER A 248 -26.59 -4.76 21.67
C SER A 248 -27.73 -5.33 20.82
N GLY A 249 -27.69 -5.12 19.50
CA GLY A 249 -28.76 -5.48 18.57
C GLY A 249 -28.55 -6.83 17.89
N ILE A 250 -27.37 -7.08 17.32
CA ILE A 250 -27.12 -8.26 16.48
C ILE A 250 -26.91 -9.52 17.31
N LEU A 251 -26.17 -9.43 18.42
CA LEU A 251 -25.92 -10.58 19.29
C LEU A 251 -27.23 -11.09 19.94
N LYS A 252 -28.17 -10.18 20.25
CA LYS A 252 -29.51 -10.55 20.74
C LYS A 252 -30.38 -11.15 19.65
N GLU A 253 -30.43 -10.56 18.45
CA GLU A 253 -31.25 -11.10 17.35
C GLU A 253 -30.70 -12.45 16.82
N ILE A 254 -29.39 -12.63 16.72
CA ILE A 254 -28.75 -13.92 16.39
C ILE A 254 -29.02 -14.96 17.50
N SER A 255 -28.95 -14.55 18.78
CA SER A 255 -29.29 -15.47 19.88
C SER A 255 -30.76 -15.90 19.88
N LEU A 256 -31.66 -15.02 19.42
CA LEU A 256 -33.10 -15.30 19.30
C LEU A 256 -33.42 -16.16 18.06
N SER A 257 -32.78 -15.93 16.91
CA SER A 257 -32.94 -16.77 15.72
C SER A 257 -32.39 -18.18 15.94
N MET A 258 -31.22 -18.30 16.58
CA MET A 258 -30.61 -19.58 17.00
C MET A 258 -31.44 -20.34 18.05
N LYS A 259 -32.27 -19.62 18.83
CA LYS A 259 -33.21 -20.22 19.80
C LYS A 259 -34.53 -20.61 19.14
N LYS A 260 -34.96 -19.89 18.10
CA LYS A 260 -36.15 -20.20 17.28
C LYS A 260 -35.94 -21.46 16.42
N GLU A 261 -34.73 -21.67 15.88
CA GLU A 261 -34.36 -22.92 15.19
C GLU A 261 -34.22 -24.13 16.13
N ARG A 262 -34.17 -23.90 17.46
CA ARG A 262 -34.10 -24.95 18.50
C ARG A 262 -35.45 -25.22 19.21
N GLY A 263 -36.57 -24.74 18.66
CA GLY A 263 -37.92 -25.10 19.11
C GLY A 263 -38.21 -26.60 18.96
N PRO A 264 -39.14 -27.19 19.75
CA PRO A 264 -39.10 -28.59 20.15
C PRO A 264 -39.23 -29.52 18.95
N LYS A 265 -38.25 -30.43 18.79
CA LYS A 265 -38.43 -31.61 17.94
C LYS A 265 -39.71 -32.31 18.43
N HIS A 266 -40.68 -32.46 17.52
CA HIS A 266 -41.86 -33.28 17.73
C HIS A 266 -41.40 -34.63 18.32
N GLY A 267 -41.96 -34.98 19.48
CA GLY A 267 -41.68 -36.26 20.14
C GLY A 267 -42.02 -37.43 19.19
N PRO A 268 -41.39 -38.60 19.37
CA PRO A 268 -41.63 -39.73 18.50
C PRO A 268 -43.11 -40.13 18.59
N THR A 269 -43.74 -40.27 17.43
CA THR A 269 -45.04 -40.92 17.24
C THR A 269 -45.02 -42.31 17.87
N PRO A 270 -46.09 -42.74 18.59
CA PRO A 270 -46.16 -44.08 19.15
C PRO A 270 -46.19 -45.11 18.01
N GLU A 271 -45.37 -46.15 18.16
CA GLU A 271 -45.34 -47.31 17.29
C GLU A 271 -46.69 -48.04 17.32
N ASP A 272 -47.24 -48.32 16.13
CA ASP A 272 -48.37 -49.23 15.98
C ASP A 272 -47.95 -50.65 16.38
N HIS A 273 -48.52 -51.08 17.49
CA HIS A 273 -48.35 -52.40 18.08
C HIS A 273 -48.99 -53.46 17.16
N TYR A 274 -48.17 -54.23 16.45
CA TYR A 274 -48.61 -55.47 15.79
C TYR A 274 -49.08 -56.46 16.87
N THR A 275 -50.38 -56.73 16.92
CA THR A 275 -50.96 -57.86 17.62
C THR A 275 -50.66 -59.14 16.84
N GLY A 276 -49.79 -59.98 17.40
CA GLY A 276 -49.72 -61.40 17.05
C GLY A 276 -50.87 -62.13 17.72
N GLU A 277 -51.85 -62.58 16.93
CA GLU A 277 -52.79 -63.61 17.35
C GLU A 277 -52.09 -64.97 17.28
N ILE A 278 -52.08 -65.67 18.42
CA ILE A 278 -51.86 -67.11 18.52
C ILE A 278 -53.23 -67.76 18.56
N GLN A 279 -53.55 -68.63 17.60
CA GLN A 279 -54.44 -69.75 17.87
C GLN A 279 -54.21 -70.92 16.89
N THR A 280 -53.71 -72.02 17.47
CA THR A 280 -53.89 -73.44 17.13
C THR A 280 -53.71 -73.91 15.69
#